data_AF-A0A0D8Y1V7-F1
#
_entry.id   AF-A0A0D8Y1V7-F1
#
_cell.length_a   1.000
_cell.length_b   1.000
_cell.length_c   1.000
_cell.angle_alpha   90.00
_cell.angle_beta   90.00
_cell.angle_gamma   90.00
#
_symmetry.space_group_name_H-M   'P 1'
#
loop_
_entity.id
_entity.type
_entity.pdbx_description
1 polymer ?
#
loop_
_entity_poly.entity_id
_entity_poly.type
_entity_poly.pdbx_seq_one_letter_code
_entity_poly.pdbx_strand_id
1 'polypeptide(L)'
;MAIISVQYPFELDLFQQTAIVYMEKGESVFVAAHTSAGKTVVAEYAVALCEKHKTRAIYTSPIKALSNQKFRDFKIIFTDVGLVTGDIQLFPEAFCLIMTTEILREVFVFDFWFAF
;
A
#
# COMPACT_ATOMS: atom_id res chain seq x y z
N MET A 1 3.60 19.62 -14.26
CA MET A 1 3.00 19.29 -12.95
C MET A 1 2.15 18.07 -13.19
N ALA A 2 2.70 16.87 -12.97
CA ALA A 2 2.05 15.62 -13.38
C ALA A 2 0.87 15.34 -12.43
N ILE A 3 -0.34 15.32 -12.99
CA ILE A 3 -1.58 15.03 -12.28
C ILE A 3 -1.77 13.50 -12.32
N ILE A 4 -1.79 12.84 -11.17
CA ILE A 4 -2.17 11.42 -10.99
C ILE A 4 -3.46 11.42 -10.15
N SER A 5 -4.63 11.26 -10.76
CA SER A 5 -5.43 10.03 -11.01
C SER A 5 -6.19 9.44 -9.81
N VAL A 6 -5.89 9.82 -8.58
CA VAL A 6 -6.80 9.58 -7.44
C VAL A 6 -7.48 10.90 -7.08
N GLN A 7 -8.75 11.05 -7.49
CA GLN A 7 -9.55 12.19 -7.09
C GLN A 7 -10.27 11.85 -5.77
N TYR A 8 -9.95 12.64 -4.74
CA TYR A 8 -10.67 12.57 -3.47
C TYR A 8 -11.87 13.54 -3.51
N PRO A 9 -13.04 13.15 -2.98
CA PRO A 9 -14.22 14.02 -2.95
C PRO A 9 -14.13 15.12 -1.87
N PHE A 10 -12.97 15.30 -1.24
CA PHE A 10 -12.69 16.23 -0.15
C PHE A 10 -11.32 16.88 -0.36
N GLU A 11 -11.10 18.01 0.31
CA GLU A 11 -9.81 18.68 0.32
C GLU A 11 -8.81 17.93 1.22
N LEU A 12 -7.61 17.72 0.70
CA LEU A 12 -6.55 17.02 1.43
C LEU A 12 -5.95 17.91 2.51
N ASP A 13 -5.69 17.35 3.68
CA ASP A 13 -4.98 18.06 4.75
C ASP A 13 -3.54 18.39 4.34
N LEU A 14 -2.97 19.43 4.94
CA LEU A 14 -1.61 19.90 4.62
C LEU A 14 -0.55 18.79 4.72
N PHE A 15 -0.66 17.90 5.72
CA PHE A 15 0.29 16.80 5.88
C PHE A 15 0.16 15.75 4.75
N GLN A 16 -1.05 15.53 4.23
CA GLN A 16 -1.32 14.60 3.13
C GLN A 16 -0.74 15.16 1.83
N GLN A 17 -1.00 16.44 1.56
CA GLN A 17 -0.43 17.14 0.40
C GLN A 17 1.09 17.15 0.44
N THR A 18 1.66 17.43 1.61
CA THR A 18 3.12 17.44 1.81
C THR A 18 3.71 16.05 1.53
N ALA A 19 3.12 14.99 2.08
CA ALA A 19 3.57 13.62 1.84
C ALA A 19 3.53 13.26 0.33
N ILE A 20 2.45 13.65 -0.37
CA ILE A 20 2.30 13.43 -1.82
C ILE A 20 3.43 14.11 -2.60
N VAL A 21 3.74 15.37 -2.29
CA VAL A 21 4.81 16.12 -2.98
C VAL A 21 6.17 15.46 -2.81
N TYR A 22 6.49 14.94 -1.62
CA TYR A 22 7.75 14.24 -1.38
C TYR A 22 7.80 12.86 -2.06
N MET A 23 6.69 12.12 -2.05
CA MET A 23 6.60 10.84 -2.78
C MET A 23 6.78 11.00 -4.30
N GLU A 24 6.20 12.04 -4.91
CA GLU A 24 6.38 12.36 -6.34
C GLU A 24 7.83 12.73 -6.69
N LYS A 25 8.64 13.16 -5.71
CA LYS A 25 10.09 13.37 -5.87
C LYS A 25 10.91 12.07 -5.75
N GLY A 26 10.25 10.95 -5.46
CA GLY A 26 10.91 9.67 -5.18
C GLY A 26 11.48 9.56 -3.77
N GLU A 27 11.08 10.44 -2.85
CA GLU A 27 11.52 10.41 -1.45
C GLU A 27 10.64 9.50 -0.60
N SER A 28 11.22 8.89 0.44
CA SER A 28 10.47 8.12 1.43
C SER A 28 9.81 9.03 2.46
N VAL A 29 8.57 8.72 2.85
CA VAL A 29 7.80 9.52 3.80
C VAL A 29 7.47 8.74 5.07
N PHE A 30 7.55 9.40 6.22
CA PHE A 30 7.11 8.88 7.51
C PHE A 30 5.97 9.76 8.04
N VAL A 31 4.76 9.21 8.15
CA VAL A 31 3.57 9.96 8.54
C VAL A 31 3.16 9.61 9.97
N ALA A 32 3.36 10.56 10.88
CA ALA A 32 2.90 10.49 12.26
C ALA A 32 1.66 11.38 12.44
N ALA A 33 0.48 10.77 12.48
CA ALA A 33 -0.79 11.46 12.73
C ALA A 33 -1.71 10.58 13.59
N HIS A 34 -2.72 11.16 14.23
CA HIS A 34 -3.69 10.42 15.06
C HIS A 34 -4.53 9.44 14.22
N THR A 35 -5.07 8.41 14.86
CA THR A 35 -6.13 7.57 14.24
C THR A 35 -7.28 8.46 13.80
N SER A 36 -7.97 8.10 12.70
CA SER A 36 -9.00 8.91 12.02
C SER A 36 -8.54 10.17 11.24
N ALA A 37 -7.27 10.59 11.32
CA ALA A 37 -6.75 11.75 10.56
C ALA A 37 -6.60 11.53 9.03
N GLY A 38 -7.05 10.40 8.48
CA GLY A 38 -6.95 10.15 7.03
C GLY A 38 -5.57 9.71 6.52
N LYS A 39 -4.72 9.11 7.37
CA LYS A 39 -3.41 8.54 6.95
C LYS A 39 -3.52 7.57 5.76
N THR A 40 -4.68 6.94 5.56
CA THR A 40 -4.94 6.02 4.46
C THR A 40 -4.77 6.68 3.09
N VAL A 41 -5.09 7.97 2.94
CA VAL A 41 -4.88 8.75 1.71
C VAL A 41 -3.43 8.67 1.23
N VAL A 42 -2.47 8.78 2.15
CA VAL A 42 -1.04 8.72 1.80
C VAL A 42 -0.67 7.34 1.28
N ALA A 43 -1.21 6.28 1.89
CA ALA A 43 -0.95 4.91 1.47
C ALA A 43 -1.61 4.58 0.11
N GLU A 44 -2.86 5.00 -0.09
CA GLU A 44 -3.57 4.87 -1.36
C GLU A 44 -2.82 5.58 -2.50
N TYR A 45 -2.35 6.80 -2.23
CA TYR A 45 -1.56 7.53 -3.20
C TYR A 45 -0.23 6.85 -3.52
N ALA A 46 0.45 6.28 -2.51
CA ALA A 46 1.69 5.52 -2.74
C ALA A 46 1.45 4.32 -3.68
N VAL A 47 0.35 3.59 -3.50
CA VAL A 47 -0.01 2.48 -4.38
C VAL A 47 -0.36 2.95 -5.80
N ALA A 48 -1.10 4.05 -5.93
CA ALA A 48 -1.39 4.64 -7.24
C ALA A 48 -0.13 5.12 -7.96
N LEU A 49 0.84 5.66 -7.22
CA LEU A 49 2.13 6.09 -7.76
C LEU A 49 2.93 4.88 -8.27
N CYS A 50 2.98 3.80 -7.50
CA CYS A 50 3.55 2.53 -7.93
C CYS A 50 2.88 2.01 -9.22
N GLU A 51 1.54 2.12 -9.33
CA GLU A 51 0.78 1.63 -10.50
C GLU A 51 1.18 2.40 -11.76
N LYS A 52 1.28 3.74 -11.65
CA LYS A 52 1.80 4.59 -12.71
C LYS A 52 3.22 4.22 -13.13
N HIS A 53 4.08 3.91 -12.17
CA HIS A 53 5.47 3.52 -12.43
C HIS A 53 5.64 2.05 -12.84
N LYS A 54 4.55 1.27 -12.90
CA LYS A 54 4.58 -0.18 -13.16
C LYS A 54 5.49 -0.94 -12.20
N THR A 55 5.54 -0.52 -10.93
CA THR A 55 6.34 -1.16 -9.87
C THR A 55 5.42 -1.76 -8.81
N ARG A 56 5.72 -2.95 -8.28
CA ARG A 56 4.83 -3.61 -7.31
C ARG A 56 4.73 -2.82 -5.99
N ALA A 57 3.57 -2.87 -5.35
CA ALA A 57 3.32 -2.26 -4.05
C ALA A 57 2.99 -3.33 -2.99
N ILE A 58 3.57 -3.22 -1.80
CA ILE A 58 3.26 -4.08 -0.66
C ILE A 58 2.67 -3.22 0.46
N TYR A 59 1.45 -3.54 0.87
CA TYR A 59 0.79 -2.93 2.03
C TYR A 59 0.82 -3.91 3.21
N THR A 60 1.47 -3.50 4.30
CA THR A 60 1.55 -4.32 5.51
C THR A 60 0.57 -3.85 6.57
N SER A 61 0.04 -4.80 7.34
CA SER A 61 -0.82 -4.54 8.49
C SER A 61 -0.48 -5.49 9.64
N PRO A 62 -0.67 -5.09 10.91
CA PRO A 62 -0.19 -5.88 12.04
C PRO A 62 -1.04 -7.11 12.35
N ILE A 63 -2.28 -7.20 11.85
CA ILE A 63 -3.19 -8.32 12.13
C ILE A 63 -4.00 -8.70 10.89
N LYS A 64 -4.29 -9.99 10.75
CA LYS A 64 -5.04 -10.57 9.61
C LYS A 64 -6.39 -9.90 9.37
N ALA A 65 -7.12 -9.56 10.43
CA ALA A 65 -8.42 -8.92 10.32
C ALA A 65 -8.34 -7.55 9.63
N LEU A 66 -7.30 -6.76 9.92
CA LEU A 66 -7.06 -5.47 9.24
C LEU A 66 -6.58 -5.67 7.81
N SER A 67 -5.78 -6.71 7.54
CA SER A 67 -5.39 -7.08 6.17
C SER A 67 -6.63 -7.37 5.33
N ASN A 68 -7.58 -8.16 5.86
CA ASN A 68 -8.84 -8.48 5.18
C ASN A 68 -9.71 -7.25 4.93
N GLN A 69 -9.80 -6.35 5.91
CA GLN A 69 -10.52 -5.08 5.74
C GLN A 69 -9.86 -4.24 4.64
N LYS A 70 -8.54 -4.08 4.68
CA LYS A 70 -7.81 -3.28 3.69
C LYS A 70 -7.84 -3.89 2.30
N PHE A 71 -7.88 -5.21 2.19
CA PHE A 71 -8.08 -5.88 0.90
C PHE A 71 -9.41 -5.50 0.26
N ARG A 72 -10.49 -5.44 1.04
CA ARG A 72 -11.79 -4.99 0.55
C ARG A 72 -11.77 -3.52 0.18
N ASP A 73 -11.19 -2.66 1.03
CA ASP A 73 -11.07 -1.23 0.77
C ASP A 73 -10.30 -0.98 -0.54
N PHE A 74 -9.14 -1.63 -0.71
CA PHE A 74 -8.27 -1.44 -1.87
C PHE A 74 -8.87 -2.03 -3.14
N LYS A 75 -9.64 -3.13 -3.06
CA LYS A 75 -10.36 -3.67 -4.23
C LYS A 75 -11.45 -2.75 -4.79
N ILE A 76 -11.93 -1.79 -4.00
CA ILE A 76 -12.86 -0.77 -4.49
C ILE A 76 -12.12 0.29 -5.32
N ILE A 77 -10.85 0.55 -4.99
CA ILE A 77 -10.03 1.63 -5.57
C ILE A 77 -9.19 1.12 -6.74
N PHE A 78 -8.61 -0.07 -6.61
CA PHE A 78 -7.66 -0.68 -7.55
C PHE A 78 -8.18 -2.02 -8.05
N THR A 79 -7.95 -2.32 -9.33
CA THR A 79 -8.37 -3.58 -9.94
C THR A 79 -7.49 -4.76 -9.52
N ASP A 80 -6.17 -4.55 -9.50
CA ASP A 80 -5.18 -5.62 -9.30
C ASP A 80 -4.58 -5.61 -7.89
N VAL A 81 -5.37 -6.18 -6.96
CA VAL A 81 -5.03 -6.31 -5.54
C VAL A 81 -5.08 -7.77 -5.14
N GLY A 82 -4.08 -8.20 -4.39
CA GLY A 82 -3.97 -9.53 -3.78
C GLY A 82 -3.90 -9.46 -2.26
N LEU A 83 -4.13 -10.60 -1.64
CA LEU A 83 -4.06 -10.80 -0.19
C LEU A 83 -3.23 -12.04 0.09
N VAL A 84 -2.16 -11.88 0.88
CA VAL A 84 -1.31 -12.98 1.31
C VAL A 84 -1.29 -13.00 2.83
N THR A 85 -1.88 -14.04 3.40
CA THR A 85 -1.86 -14.31 4.84
C THR A 85 -1.38 -15.73 5.07
N GLY A 86 -1.06 -16.09 6.32
CA GLY A 86 -0.63 -17.45 6.65
C GLY A 86 -1.70 -18.52 6.41
N ASP A 87 -2.98 -18.14 6.33
CA ASP A 87 -4.08 -19.08 6.14
C ASP A 87 -4.60 -19.10 4.69
N ILE A 88 -4.58 -17.94 4.02
CA ILE A 88 -5.21 -17.75 2.71
C ILE A 88 -4.30 -16.89 1.81
N GLN A 89 -4.20 -17.29 0.54
CA GLN A 89 -3.59 -16.51 -0.53
C GLN A 89 -4.61 -16.27 -1.64
N LEU A 90 -4.84 -15.00 -1.99
CA LEU A 90 -5.72 -14.56 -3.07
C LEU A 90 -4.91 -13.67 -4.02
N PHE A 91 -4.91 -14.00 -5.31
CA PHE A 91 -4.20 -13.24 -6.36
C PHE A 91 -2.74 -12.87 -5.96
N PRO A 92 -1.86 -13.86 -5.68
CA PRO A 92 -0.49 -13.59 -5.21
C PRO A 92 0.39 -12.89 -6.26
N GLU A 93 0.00 -12.96 -7.54
CA GLU A 93 0.66 -12.26 -8.64
C GLU A 93 0.16 -10.82 -8.84
N ALA A 94 -0.76 -10.36 -7.98
CA ALA A 94 -1.28 -9.01 -8.10
C ALA A 94 -0.17 -7.96 -7.91
N PHE A 95 -0.36 -6.86 -8.63
CA PHE A 95 0.44 -5.66 -8.56
C PHE A 95 0.55 -5.10 -7.12
N CYS A 96 -0.59 -4.98 -6.43
CA CYS A 96 -0.66 -4.54 -5.04
C CYS A 96 -0.94 -5.73 -4.12
N LEU A 97 -0.01 -6.07 -3.24
CA LEU A 97 -0.19 -7.15 -2.27
C LEU A 97 -0.44 -6.60 -0.87
N ILE A 98 -1.52 -7.08 -0.26
CA ILE A 98 -1.80 -6.82 1.15
C ILE A 98 -1.39 -8.05 1.95
N MET A 99 -0.59 -7.84 3.00
CA MET A 99 -0.10 -8.93 3.83
C MET A 99 0.15 -8.47 5.28
N THR A 100 0.49 -9.41 6.15
CA THR A 100 0.99 -9.08 7.49
C THR A 100 2.50 -8.91 7.49
N THR A 101 3.05 -8.29 8.54
CA THR A 101 4.50 -8.12 8.70
C THR A 101 5.25 -9.44 8.83
N GLU A 102 4.62 -10.47 9.40
CA GLU A 102 5.18 -11.81 9.53
C GLU A 102 5.34 -12.47 8.16
N ILE A 103 4.32 -12.38 7.30
CA ILE A 103 4.37 -12.92 5.94
C ILE A 103 5.43 -12.21 5.11
N LEU A 104 5.51 -10.88 5.23
CA LEU A 104 6.57 -10.13 4.55
C LEU A 104 7.95 -10.60 5.01
N ARG A 105 8.15 -10.83 6.31
CA ARG A 105 9.40 -11.37 6.85
C ARG A 105 9.70 -12.76 6.30
N GLU A 106 8.70 -13.63 6.20
CA GLU A 106 8.86 -14.96 5.61
C GLU A 106 9.28 -14.88 4.14
N VAL A 107 8.66 -14.03 3.33
CA VAL A 107 9.06 -13.81 1.92
C VAL A 107 10.53 -13.40 1.83
N PHE A 108 10.96 -12.39 2.60
CA PHE A 108 12.36 -11.98 2.61
C PHE A 108 13.32 -13.07 3.07
N VAL A 109 12.91 -13.91 4.01
CA VAL A 109 13.74 -15.02 4.48
C VAL A 109 13.78 -16.10 3.39
N PHE A 110 12.64 -16.64 2.98
CA PHE A 110 12.56 -17.76 2.05
C PHE A 110 13.12 -17.42 0.66
N ASP A 111 12.81 -16.26 0.07
CA ASP A 111 13.39 -15.86 -1.23
C ASP A 111 14.92 -15.69 -1.14
N PHE A 112 15.44 -15.30 0.03
CA PHE A 112 16.89 -15.18 0.23
C PHE A 112 17.58 -16.54 0.37
N TRP A 113 16.93 -17.55 0.95
CA TRP A 113 17.49 -18.90 1.10
C TRP A 113 17.45 -19.75 -0.17
N PHE A 114 16.55 -19.47 -1.12
CA PHE A 114 16.50 -20.17 -2.42
C PHE A 114 17.35 -19.50 -3.52
N ALA A 115 17.91 -18.32 -3.26
CA ALA A 115 18.82 -17.63 -4.17
C ALA A 115 20.30 -18.08 -4.04
N PHE A 116 20.59 -19.06 -3.17
CA PHE A 116 21.90 -19.69 -2.96
C PHE A 116 21.75 -21.21 -2.87
#